data_AF-A0A9W7H3H7-F1
#
_entry.id   AF-A0A9W7H3H7-F1
#
_cell.length_a   1.000
_cell.length_b   1.000
_cell.length_c   1.000
_cell.angle_alpha   90.00
_cell.angle_beta   90.00
_cell.angle_gamma   90.00
#
_symmetry.space_group_name_H-M   'P 1'
#
loop_
_entity.id
_entity.type
_entity.pdbx_description
1 polymer ?
#
loop_
_entity_poly.entity_id
_entity_poly.type
_entity_poly.pdbx_seq_one_letter_code
_entity_poly.pdbx_strand_id
1 'polypeptide(L)'
;MSSNSMQPQQDVPVMEVSMKLLGELESLGFPRARAVWGLHYSGNTNIEDAVFWLIDHENDPHIDQMPLVAINMDIESPQPDDITEAIKIKEQELRDRVRIKNREEEKKLEREREKERIRAGKALQEAKRISEENERQRLVALRKTEKEEEKRAREKVLRKLEADKLERKRALGLPLENQAAKLSQPIAQKEEKKSLIVKSAKKDDRLRECLRSLKLAYKDDNARVRRAFQTLLVYVGNVSKSPDEEKFRKIRLGNPKFQESVGSLKGGIEFLELCGFERSEGNELLVFPRDKVDMQLLNSAGSLLKSAMTNPFFGLLEKVKED
;
A
#
# COMPACT_ATOMS: atom_id res chain seq x y z
N MET A 1 103.88 -8.51 -14.90
CA MET A 1 103.40 -7.20 -15.38
C MET A 1 102.77 -7.40 -16.74
N SER A 2 101.46 -7.60 -16.79
CA SER A 2 100.67 -7.58 -18.02
C SER A 2 99.38 -6.86 -17.68
N SER A 3 99.47 -5.53 -17.65
CA SER A 3 98.36 -4.63 -17.35
C SER A 3 97.57 -4.42 -18.64
N ASN A 4 96.46 -5.16 -18.78
CA ASN A 4 95.47 -4.92 -19.82
C ASN A 4 94.66 -3.69 -19.39
N SER A 5 95.07 -2.51 -19.87
CA SER A 5 94.47 -1.23 -19.50
C SER A 5 93.17 -1.00 -20.28
N MET A 6 92.09 -0.80 -19.54
CA MET A 6 90.78 -0.37 -20.01
C MET A 6 90.89 0.74 -21.07
N GLN A 7 90.28 0.51 -22.23
CA GLN A 7 89.86 1.61 -23.11
C GLN A 7 88.67 2.32 -22.46
N PRO A 8 88.71 3.66 -22.29
CA PRO A 8 87.56 4.40 -21.80
C PRO A 8 86.45 4.37 -22.86
N GLN A 9 85.26 3.92 -22.45
CA GLN A 9 84.03 4.09 -23.20
C GLN A 9 83.85 5.58 -23.49
N GLN A 10 83.83 5.95 -24.76
CA GLN A 10 83.39 7.28 -25.17
C GLN A 10 81.88 7.32 -24.96
N ASP A 11 81.44 8.02 -23.92
CA ASP A 11 80.05 8.39 -23.71
C ASP A 11 79.58 9.17 -24.95
N VAL A 12 78.71 8.55 -25.75
CA VAL A 12 78.06 9.22 -26.88
C VAL A 12 77.08 10.27 -26.33
N PRO A 13 77.31 11.57 -26.51
CA PRO A 13 76.46 12.61 -25.96
C PRO A 13 75.09 12.55 -26.66
N VAL A 14 74.03 12.38 -25.87
CA VAL A 14 72.65 12.47 -26.35
C VAL A 14 72.32 13.95 -26.53
N MET A 15 72.01 14.35 -27.76
CA MET A 15 71.78 15.76 -28.10
C MET A 15 70.28 16.05 -28.15
N GLU A 16 69.83 17.06 -27.40
CA GLU A 16 68.44 17.52 -27.41
C GLU A 16 68.25 18.58 -28.50
N VAL A 17 67.31 18.38 -29.41
CA VAL A 17 67.06 19.29 -30.55
C VAL A 17 65.55 19.51 -30.76
N SER A 18 65.16 20.76 -31.03
CA SER A 18 63.76 21.11 -31.37
C SER A 18 63.38 20.68 -32.80
N MET A 19 62.29 19.93 -32.95
CA MET A 19 61.83 19.42 -34.25
C MET A 19 61.35 20.53 -35.20
N LYS A 20 60.81 21.64 -34.68
CA LYS A 20 60.35 22.76 -35.50
C LYS A 20 61.54 23.42 -36.22
N LEU A 21 62.57 23.80 -35.45
CA LEU A 21 63.78 24.44 -35.99
C LEU A 21 64.61 23.48 -36.85
N LEU A 22 64.63 22.19 -36.49
CA LEU A 22 65.28 21.15 -37.30
C LEU A 22 64.62 21.01 -38.68
N GLY A 23 63.28 21.00 -38.74
CA GLY A 23 62.55 20.93 -40.00
C GLY A 23 62.75 22.17 -40.88
N GLU A 24 62.90 23.35 -40.27
CA GLU A 24 63.21 24.58 -41.00
C GLU A 24 64.63 24.58 -41.58
N LEU A 25 65.64 24.09 -40.82
CA LEU A 25 67.00 23.91 -41.34
C LEU A 25 67.11 22.84 -42.43
N GLU A 26 66.38 21.73 -42.30
CA GLU A 26 66.26 20.72 -43.37
C GLU A 26 65.63 21.34 -44.63
N SER A 27 64.64 22.23 -44.46
CA SER A 27 64.00 22.95 -45.57
C SER A 27 64.92 23.96 -46.25
N LEU A 28 65.88 24.54 -45.51
CA LEU A 28 66.95 25.40 -46.05
C LEU A 28 68.05 24.61 -46.78
N GLY A 29 68.00 23.28 -46.76
CA GLY A 29 68.90 22.40 -47.50
C GLY A 29 70.12 21.92 -46.70
N PHE A 30 70.17 22.17 -45.39
CA PHE A 30 71.23 21.64 -44.54
C PHE A 30 71.00 20.15 -44.24
N PRO A 31 72.03 19.29 -44.35
CA PRO A 31 71.92 17.89 -43.94
C PRO A 31 71.50 17.76 -42.47
N ARG A 32 70.64 16.79 -42.17
CA ARG A 32 70.08 16.60 -40.82
C ARG A 32 71.15 16.51 -39.72
N ALA A 33 72.26 15.80 -39.99
CA ALA A 33 73.37 15.68 -39.03
C ALA A 33 73.95 17.06 -38.67
N ARG A 34 74.21 17.90 -39.69
CA ARG A 34 74.69 19.27 -39.51
C ARG A 34 73.67 20.11 -38.75
N ALA A 35 72.42 20.09 -39.18
CA ALA A 35 71.35 20.86 -38.54
C ALA A 35 71.20 20.51 -37.04
N VAL A 36 71.35 19.24 -36.67
CA VAL A 36 71.35 18.78 -35.27
C VAL A 36 72.54 19.33 -34.47
N TRP A 37 73.75 19.29 -35.04
CA TRP A 37 74.94 19.88 -34.40
C TRP A 37 74.82 21.39 -34.23
N GLY A 38 74.41 22.10 -35.28
CA GLY A 38 74.19 23.54 -35.25
C GLY A 38 73.16 23.95 -34.20
N LEU A 39 72.03 23.23 -34.11
CA LEU A 39 70.99 23.52 -33.12
C LEU A 39 71.43 23.22 -31.69
N HIS A 40 72.19 22.15 -31.47
CA HIS A 40 72.68 21.83 -30.14
C HIS A 40 73.70 22.84 -29.63
N TYR A 41 74.67 23.25 -30.47
CA TYR A 41 75.68 24.22 -30.07
C TYR A 41 75.17 25.67 -30.06
N SER A 42 74.15 26.00 -30.86
CA SER A 42 73.44 27.28 -30.77
C SER A 42 72.46 27.35 -29.59
N GLY A 43 72.20 26.23 -28.91
CA GLY A 43 71.31 26.15 -27.75
C GLY A 43 69.82 26.13 -28.09
N ASN A 44 69.44 25.71 -29.31
CA ASN A 44 68.05 25.61 -29.79
C ASN A 44 67.24 26.92 -29.71
N THR A 45 67.90 28.08 -29.67
CA THR A 45 67.24 29.39 -29.48
C THR A 45 66.68 29.96 -30.78
N ASN A 46 67.47 29.95 -31.85
CA ASN A 46 67.11 30.57 -33.12
C ASN A 46 67.80 29.87 -34.31
N ILE A 47 67.18 29.97 -35.49
CA ILE A 47 67.69 29.31 -36.71
C ILE A 47 68.93 30.01 -37.24
N GLU A 48 68.96 31.34 -37.19
CA GLU A 48 70.09 32.14 -37.69
C GLU A 48 71.39 31.84 -36.93
N ASP A 49 71.31 31.66 -35.61
CA ASP A 49 72.46 31.30 -34.77
C ASP A 49 72.99 29.89 -35.10
N ALA A 50 72.08 28.96 -35.41
CA ALA A 50 72.44 27.61 -35.85
C ALA A 50 73.11 27.63 -37.23
N VAL A 51 72.61 28.45 -38.16
CA VAL A 51 73.24 28.65 -39.48
C VAL A 51 74.61 29.31 -39.35
N PHE A 52 74.76 30.31 -38.48
CA PHE A 52 76.04 30.97 -38.24
C PHE A 52 77.10 29.99 -37.72
N TRP A 53 76.73 29.15 -36.74
CA TRP A 53 77.61 28.10 -36.23
C TRP A 53 78.01 27.09 -37.31
N LEU A 54 77.08 26.71 -38.19
CA LEU A 54 77.32 25.79 -39.30
C LEU A 54 78.31 26.33 -40.34
N ILE A 55 78.27 27.63 -40.61
CA ILE A 55 79.21 28.29 -41.53
C ILE A 55 80.62 28.29 -40.94
N ASP A 56 80.75 28.64 -39.66
CA ASP A 56 82.06 28.71 -38.98
C ASP A 56 82.75 27.33 -38.90
N HIS A 57 81.99 26.24 -38.97
CA HIS A 57 82.49 24.88 -38.83
C HIS A 57 82.33 24.03 -40.10
N GLU A 58 82.14 24.63 -41.28
CA GLU A 58 81.86 23.91 -42.54
C GLU A 58 82.92 22.86 -42.93
N ASN A 59 84.17 23.02 -42.46
CA ASN A 59 85.32 22.16 -42.79
C ASN A 59 85.66 21.09 -41.74
N ASP A 60 84.86 20.93 -40.67
CA ASP A 60 85.12 19.92 -39.64
C ASP A 60 84.69 18.51 -40.11
N PRO A 61 85.60 17.52 -40.19
CA PRO A 61 85.27 16.15 -40.60
C PRO A 61 84.25 15.43 -39.71
N HIS A 62 84.05 15.87 -38.47
CA HIS A 62 83.15 15.22 -37.52
C HIS A 62 81.71 15.71 -37.61
N ILE A 63 81.46 16.84 -38.26
CA ILE A 63 80.14 17.49 -38.34
C ILE A 63 79.15 16.73 -39.23
N ASP A 64 79.65 15.86 -40.11
CA ASP A 64 78.82 14.97 -40.93
C ASP A 64 78.43 13.66 -40.21
N GLN A 65 78.96 13.41 -39.00
CA GLN A 65 78.59 12.23 -38.21
C GLN A 65 77.26 12.47 -37.48
N MET A 66 76.27 11.61 -37.73
CA MET A 66 74.94 11.68 -37.10
C MET A 66 75.02 11.32 -35.62
N PRO A 67 74.68 12.24 -34.69
CA PRO A 67 74.64 11.93 -33.26
C PRO A 67 73.30 11.29 -32.85
N LEU A 68 73.27 10.67 -31.66
CA LEU A 68 72.04 10.14 -31.05
C LEU A 68 71.19 11.30 -30.51
N VAL A 69 70.02 11.53 -31.11
CA VAL A 69 69.14 12.68 -30.78
C VAL A 69 68.00 12.24 -29.87
N ALA A 70 67.83 12.89 -28.72
CA ALA A 70 66.61 12.81 -27.93
C ALA A 70 65.62 13.84 -28.45
N ILE A 71 64.48 13.36 -28.97
CA ILE A 71 63.47 14.19 -29.60
C ILE A 71 62.57 14.79 -28.52
N ASN A 72 62.71 16.10 -28.27
CA ASN A 72 61.73 16.85 -27.49
C ASN A 72 60.53 17.18 -28.41
N MET A 73 59.46 16.40 -28.28
CA MET A 73 58.17 16.72 -28.90
C MET A 73 57.46 17.76 -28.04
N ASP A 74 57.61 19.04 -28.38
CA ASP A 74 56.72 20.08 -27.85
C ASP A 74 55.32 19.88 -28.45
N ILE A 75 54.50 19.10 -27.76
CA ILE A 75 53.06 18.96 -28.05
C ILE A 75 52.42 20.28 -27.68
N GLU A 76 51.99 21.03 -28.70
CA GLU A 76 51.22 22.26 -28.56
C GLU A 76 49.88 21.92 -27.87
N SER A 77 49.84 22.10 -26.54
CA SER A 77 48.63 21.94 -25.73
C SER A 77 47.58 22.96 -26.19
N PRO A 78 46.30 22.57 -26.39
CA PRO A 78 45.25 23.55 -26.66
C PRO A 78 45.21 24.60 -25.55
N GLN A 79 45.03 25.86 -25.93
CA GLN A 79 45.09 27.01 -25.01
C GLN A 79 44.07 26.85 -23.86
N PRO A 80 44.43 27.21 -22.60
CA PRO A 80 43.60 26.98 -21.41
C PRO A 80 42.22 27.67 -21.44
N ASP A 81 42.05 28.67 -22.30
CA ASP A 81 40.82 29.47 -22.40
C ASP A 81 39.67 28.70 -23.12
N ASP A 82 39.98 27.92 -24.16
CA ASP A 82 38.96 27.18 -24.93
C ASP A 82 38.31 26.04 -24.12
N ILE A 83 39.08 25.39 -23.24
CA ILE A 83 38.59 24.29 -22.40
C ILE A 83 37.70 24.83 -21.27
N THR A 84 38.05 25.98 -20.70
CA THR A 84 37.27 26.60 -19.63
C THR A 84 35.95 27.18 -20.12
N GLU A 85 35.88 27.70 -21.34
CA GLU A 85 34.63 28.15 -21.96
C GLU A 85 33.67 26.99 -22.24
N ALA A 86 34.17 25.88 -22.80
CA ALA A 86 33.36 24.68 -23.05
C ALA A 86 32.75 24.08 -21.76
N ILE A 87 33.50 24.12 -20.65
CA ILE A 87 33.02 23.66 -19.34
C ILE A 87 31.90 24.58 -18.81
N LYS A 88 32.06 25.90 -18.91
CA LYS A 88 31.05 26.89 -18.48
C LYS A 88 29.75 26.75 -19.27
N ILE A 89 29.83 26.54 -20.59
CA ILE A 89 28.66 26.33 -21.45
C ILE A 89 27.87 25.09 -21.00
N LYS A 90 28.56 23.96 -20.79
CA LYS A 90 27.90 22.73 -20.30
C LYS A 90 27.29 22.89 -18.91
N GLU A 91 27.96 23.63 -18.01
CA GLU A 91 27.43 23.91 -16.68
C GLU A 91 26.13 24.73 -16.78
N GLN A 92 26.11 25.74 -17.65
CA GLN A 92 24.94 26.59 -17.87
C GLN A 92 23.78 25.80 -18.49
N GLU A 93 24.04 24.94 -19.47
CA GLU A 93 23.03 24.03 -20.04
C GLU A 93 22.43 23.08 -19.01
N LEU A 94 23.23 22.51 -18.10
CA LEU A 94 22.75 21.66 -17.02
C LEU A 94 21.87 22.44 -16.04
N ARG A 95 22.27 23.67 -15.68
CA ARG A 95 21.48 24.56 -14.81
C ARG A 95 20.14 24.91 -15.45
N ASP A 96 20.12 25.23 -16.74
CA ASP A 96 18.88 25.57 -17.45
C ASP A 96 17.97 24.35 -17.64
N ARG A 97 18.54 23.15 -17.85
CA ARG A 97 17.78 21.90 -17.87
C ARG A 97 17.08 21.64 -16.53
N VAL A 98 17.75 21.86 -15.41
CA VAL A 98 17.15 21.71 -14.07
C VAL A 98 16.05 22.74 -13.85
N ARG A 99 16.25 24.00 -14.25
CA ARG A 99 15.21 25.05 -14.16
C ARG A 99 13.97 24.70 -14.96
N ILE A 100 14.13 24.22 -16.19
CA ILE A 100 13.01 23.80 -17.05
C ILE A 100 12.27 22.63 -16.40
N LYS A 101 12.99 21.61 -15.91
CA LYS A 101 12.39 20.46 -15.23
C LYS A 101 11.60 20.85 -13.98
N ASN A 102 12.18 21.70 -13.13
CA ASN A 102 11.49 22.19 -11.92
C ASN A 102 10.22 22.97 -12.27
N ARG A 103 10.27 23.82 -13.32
CA ARG A 103 9.11 24.58 -13.80
C ARG A 103 8.01 23.68 -14.37
N GLU A 104 8.37 22.58 -15.02
CA GLU A 104 7.41 21.59 -15.52
C GLU A 104 6.77 20.78 -14.39
N GLU A 105 7.56 20.37 -13.40
CA GLU A 105 7.09 19.66 -12.21
C GLU A 105 6.14 20.55 -11.39
N GLU A 106 6.48 21.82 -11.19
CA GLU A 106 5.61 22.79 -10.51
C GLU A 106 4.27 22.98 -11.24
N LYS A 107 4.29 23.14 -12.57
CA LYS A 107 3.07 23.21 -13.40
C LYS A 107 2.26 21.90 -13.36
N LYS A 108 2.90 20.74 -13.21
CA LYS A 108 2.19 19.46 -13.05
C LYS A 108 1.51 19.41 -11.68
N LEU A 109 2.23 19.76 -10.62
CA LEU A 109 1.72 19.80 -9.26
C LEU A 109 0.54 20.77 -9.12
N GLU A 110 0.62 21.95 -9.75
CA GLU A 110 -0.48 22.91 -9.75
C GLU A 110 -1.74 22.36 -10.45
N ARG A 111 -1.58 21.71 -11.60
CA ARG A 111 -2.70 21.03 -12.29
C ARG A 111 -3.26 19.89 -11.46
N GLU A 112 -2.45 19.18 -10.70
CA GLU A 112 -2.92 18.11 -9.80
C GLU A 112 -3.72 18.66 -8.62
N ARG A 113 -3.24 19.72 -7.96
CA ARG A 113 -3.96 20.41 -6.89
C ARG A 113 -5.31 20.96 -7.37
N GLU A 114 -5.33 21.56 -8.56
CA GLU A 114 -6.56 22.07 -9.18
C GLU A 114 -7.55 20.93 -9.49
N LYS A 115 -7.07 19.81 -10.05
CA LYS A 115 -7.89 18.61 -10.26
C LYS A 115 -8.40 18.01 -8.95
N GLU A 116 -7.61 18.07 -7.89
CA GLU A 116 -8.00 17.59 -6.57
C GLU A 116 -9.07 18.47 -5.96
N ARG A 117 -8.97 19.80 -6.07
CA ARG A 117 -10.02 20.73 -5.65
C ARG A 117 -11.34 20.45 -6.37
N ILE A 118 -11.32 20.25 -7.69
CA ILE A 118 -12.52 19.90 -8.47
C ILE A 118 -13.08 18.54 -8.04
N ARG A 119 -12.22 17.54 -7.85
CA ARG A 119 -12.63 16.22 -7.36
C ARG A 119 -13.24 16.29 -5.97
N ALA A 120 -12.65 17.05 -5.05
CA ALA A 120 -13.15 17.27 -3.70
C ALA A 120 -14.52 17.98 -3.74
N GLY A 121 -14.67 19.02 -4.58
CA GLY A 121 -15.96 19.70 -4.78
C GLY A 121 -17.05 18.76 -5.31
N LYS A 122 -16.73 17.94 -6.32
CA LYS A 122 -17.67 16.94 -6.86
C LYS A 122 -18.00 15.85 -5.84
N ALA A 123 -17.02 15.38 -5.07
CA ALA A 123 -17.22 14.40 -4.02
C ALA A 123 -18.13 14.93 -2.90
N LEU A 124 -17.97 16.21 -2.52
CA LEU A 124 -18.84 16.86 -1.54
C LEU A 124 -20.30 16.95 -2.03
N GLN A 125 -20.50 17.32 -3.29
CA GLN A 125 -21.84 17.37 -3.89
C GLN A 125 -22.49 15.99 -3.96
N GLU A 126 -21.74 14.96 -4.35
CA GLU A 126 -22.27 13.59 -4.41
C GLU A 126 -22.58 13.03 -3.02
N ALA A 127 -21.71 13.29 -2.03
CA ALA A 127 -21.97 12.91 -0.64
C ALA A 127 -23.25 13.57 -0.10
N LYS A 128 -23.50 14.85 -0.43
CA LYS A 128 -24.75 15.55 -0.10
C LYS A 128 -25.95 14.87 -0.74
N ARG A 129 -25.88 14.53 -2.03
CA ARG A 129 -26.95 13.86 -2.77
C ARG A 129 -27.27 12.47 -2.21
N ILE A 130 -26.25 11.70 -1.83
CA ILE A 130 -26.42 10.39 -1.18
C ILE A 130 -27.07 10.54 0.20
N SER A 131 -26.67 11.55 0.99
CA SER A 131 -27.28 11.81 2.30
C SER A 131 -28.76 12.16 2.18
N GLU A 132 -29.12 13.05 1.25
CA GLU A 132 -30.52 13.44 1.00
C GLU A 132 -31.36 12.26 0.51
N GLU A 133 -30.83 11.41 -0.37
CA GLU A 133 -31.54 10.21 -0.85
C GLU A 133 -31.75 9.20 0.29
N ASN A 134 -30.75 8.98 1.13
CA ASN A 134 -30.89 8.11 2.31
C ASN A 134 -31.96 8.64 3.28
N GLU A 135 -32.04 9.96 3.48
CA GLU A 135 -33.08 10.58 4.31
C GLU A 135 -34.47 10.40 3.69
N ARG A 136 -34.60 10.63 2.38
CA ARG A 136 -35.85 10.37 1.63
C ARG A 136 -36.28 8.92 1.74
N GLN A 137 -35.36 7.98 1.60
CA GLN A 137 -35.64 6.54 1.75
C GLN A 137 -36.13 6.20 3.14
N ARG A 138 -35.54 6.77 4.20
CA ARG A 138 -36.02 6.58 5.58
C ARG A 138 -37.45 7.09 5.76
N LEU A 139 -37.76 8.28 5.24
CA LEU A 139 -39.10 8.86 5.32
C LEU A 139 -40.14 8.02 4.55
N VAL A 140 -39.78 7.54 3.35
CA VAL A 140 -40.66 6.67 2.56
C VAL A 140 -40.89 5.33 3.26
N ALA A 141 -39.86 4.74 3.87
CA ALA A 141 -39.99 3.51 4.65
C ALA A 141 -40.94 3.72 5.84
N LEU A 142 -40.78 4.82 6.59
CA LEU A 142 -41.66 5.15 7.72
C LEU A 142 -43.13 5.31 7.29
N ARG A 143 -43.39 6.02 6.18
CA ARG A 143 -44.76 6.14 5.65
C ARG A 143 -45.33 4.81 5.18
N LYS A 144 -44.50 3.90 4.66
CA LYS A 144 -44.96 2.56 4.26
C LYS A 144 -45.31 1.71 5.48
N THR A 145 -44.49 1.74 6.53
CA THR A 145 -44.77 1.00 7.77
C THR A 145 -46.03 1.51 8.44
N GLU A 146 -46.21 2.84 8.52
CA GLU A 146 -47.41 3.45 9.10
C GLU A 146 -48.68 3.05 8.32
N LYS A 147 -48.65 3.12 6.98
CA LYS A 147 -49.76 2.66 6.12
C LYS A 147 -50.04 1.16 6.28
N GLU A 148 -49.01 0.34 6.49
CA GLU A 148 -49.18 -1.10 6.69
C GLU A 148 -49.81 -1.40 8.06
N GLU A 149 -49.38 -0.68 9.11
CA GLU A 149 -49.98 -0.77 10.44
C GLU A 149 -51.43 -0.30 10.44
N GLU A 150 -51.75 0.79 9.75
CA GLU A 150 -53.11 1.28 9.57
C GLU A 150 -53.98 0.23 8.85
N LYS A 151 -53.47 -0.37 7.76
CA LYS A 151 -54.16 -1.45 7.04
C LYS A 151 -54.42 -2.65 7.94
N ARG A 152 -53.42 -3.09 8.71
CA ARG A 152 -53.56 -4.19 9.67
C ARG A 152 -54.57 -3.86 10.78
N ALA A 153 -54.61 -2.62 11.25
CA ALA A 153 -55.60 -2.18 12.23
C ALA A 153 -57.02 -2.19 11.64
N ARG A 154 -57.19 -1.66 10.42
CA ARG A 154 -58.48 -1.70 9.70
C ARG A 154 -58.95 -3.14 9.46
N GLU A 155 -58.06 -4.05 9.07
CA GLU A 155 -58.38 -5.46 8.88
C GLU A 155 -58.83 -6.13 10.18
N LYS A 156 -58.17 -5.84 11.31
CA LYS A 156 -58.59 -6.33 12.63
C LYS A 156 -59.99 -5.84 13.01
N VAL A 157 -60.33 -4.58 12.74
CA VAL A 157 -61.66 -4.03 12.99
C VAL A 157 -62.70 -4.71 12.10
N LEU A 158 -62.40 -4.89 10.81
CA LEU A 158 -63.30 -5.57 9.88
C LEU A 158 -63.59 -7.00 10.32
N ARG A 159 -62.56 -7.74 10.76
CA ARG A 159 -62.73 -9.11 11.30
C ARG A 159 -63.60 -9.15 12.54
N LYS A 160 -63.45 -8.18 13.45
CA LYS A 160 -64.31 -8.08 14.65
C LYS A 160 -65.77 -7.80 14.28
N LEU A 161 -66.01 -6.93 13.30
CA LEU A 161 -67.35 -6.66 12.79
C LEU A 161 -67.98 -7.88 12.12
N GLU A 162 -67.20 -8.65 11.35
CA GLU A 162 -67.67 -9.89 10.72
C GLU A 162 -68.03 -10.96 11.76
N ALA A 163 -67.22 -11.09 12.81
CA ALA A 163 -67.48 -11.99 13.92
C ALA A 163 -68.76 -11.60 14.69
N ASP A 164 -68.94 -10.32 15.05
CA ASP A 164 -70.16 -9.82 15.71
C ASP A 164 -71.39 -10.02 14.80
N LYS A 165 -71.25 -9.79 13.50
CA LYS A 165 -72.31 -10.04 12.51
C LYS A 165 -72.69 -11.52 12.44
N LEU A 166 -71.72 -12.43 12.47
CA LEU A 166 -71.95 -13.88 12.50
C LEU A 166 -72.56 -14.33 13.83
N GLU A 167 -72.12 -13.77 14.95
CA GLU A 167 -72.65 -14.06 16.28
C GLU A 167 -74.11 -13.62 16.42
N ARG A 168 -74.46 -12.40 15.96
CA ARG A 168 -75.86 -11.94 15.90
C ARG A 168 -76.71 -12.82 14.97
N LYS A 169 -76.18 -13.23 13.82
CA LYS A 169 -76.88 -14.17 12.93
C LYS A 169 -77.12 -15.53 13.59
N ARG A 170 -76.15 -16.04 14.36
CA ARG A 170 -76.30 -17.28 15.15
C ARG A 170 -77.32 -17.12 16.28
N ALA A 171 -77.29 -15.99 16.99
CA ALA A 171 -78.23 -15.69 18.08
C ALA A 171 -79.68 -15.49 17.58
N LEU A 172 -79.87 -15.01 16.36
CA LEU A 172 -81.18 -14.85 15.70
C LEU A 172 -81.73 -16.13 15.06
N GLY A 173 -81.02 -17.27 15.19
CA GLY A 173 -81.59 -18.60 14.88
C GLY A 173 -81.81 -18.92 13.39
N LEU A 174 -81.10 -18.28 12.45
CA LEU A 174 -81.18 -18.63 11.02
C LEU A 174 -80.20 -19.78 10.65
N PRO A 175 -80.62 -20.83 9.90
CA PRO A 175 -79.75 -21.95 9.54
C PRO A 175 -78.56 -21.51 8.68
N LEU A 176 -77.37 -22.01 9.00
CA LEU A 176 -76.19 -21.94 8.15
C LEU A 176 -76.37 -22.89 6.97
N GLU A 177 -76.74 -22.34 5.82
CA GLU A 177 -76.72 -23.10 4.57
C GLU A 177 -75.27 -23.33 4.12
N ASN A 178 -75.00 -24.60 3.83
CA ASN A 178 -73.72 -25.13 3.40
C ASN A 178 -73.17 -24.37 2.18
N GLN A 179 -71.95 -23.85 2.30
CA GLN A 179 -71.05 -23.78 1.15
C GLN A 179 -69.71 -24.38 1.53
N ALA A 180 -69.60 -25.66 1.23
CA ALA A 180 -68.34 -26.34 0.99
C ALA A 180 -67.71 -25.73 -0.27
N ALA A 181 -66.63 -24.97 -0.10
CA ALA A 181 -65.72 -24.61 -1.18
C ALA A 181 -64.28 -24.75 -0.69
N LYS A 182 -63.64 -25.80 -1.21
CA LYS A 182 -62.22 -26.15 -1.17
C LYS A 182 -61.26 -24.97 -0.90
N LEU A 183 -60.51 -25.08 0.19
CA LEU A 183 -59.13 -24.59 0.28
C LEU A 183 -58.30 -25.68 0.96
N SER A 184 -57.63 -26.50 0.15
CA SER A 184 -56.58 -27.41 0.58
C SER A 184 -55.48 -26.58 1.25
N GLN A 185 -55.39 -26.65 2.56
CA GLN A 185 -54.27 -26.12 3.31
C GLN A 185 -53.17 -27.17 3.44
N PRO A 186 -51.92 -26.88 3.07
CA PRO A 186 -50.78 -27.44 3.77
C PRO A 186 -50.50 -26.55 5.00
N ILE A 187 -51.14 -26.85 6.15
CA ILE A 187 -50.84 -26.17 7.43
C ILE A 187 -49.53 -26.68 8.07
N ALA A 188 -49.00 -27.83 7.67
CA ALA A 188 -47.94 -28.49 8.44
C ALA A 188 -46.52 -27.89 8.34
N GLN A 189 -46.26 -26.81 7.58
CA GLN A 189 -44.89 -26.29 7.38
C GLN A 189 -44.66 -24.83 7.84
N LYS A 190 -45.69 -24.13 8.34
CA LYS A 190 -45.59 -22.71 8.74
C LYS A 190 -45.33 -22.49 10.23
N GLU A 191 -45.64 -23.46 11.08
CA GLU A 191 -45.46 -23.33 12.53
C GLU A 191 -44.02 -23.62 12.98
N GLU A 192 -43.31 -24.57 12.34
CA GLU A 192 -41.90 -24.84 12.64
C GLU A 192 -41.00 -23.64 12.30
N LYS A 193 -41.18 -23.00 11.13
CA LYS A 193 -40.39 -21.83 10.74
C LYS A 193 -40.63 -20.62 11.66
N LYS A 194 -41.86 -20.40 12.16
CA LYS A 194 -42.12 -19.34 13.15
C LYS A 194 -41.52 -19.66 14.52
N SER A 195 -41.59 -20.91 14.98
CA SER A 195 -40.93 -21.34 16.23
C SER A 195 -39.41 -21.17 16.17
N LEU A 196 -38.79 -21.50 15.03
CA LEU A 196 -37.34 -21.37 14.83
C LEU A 196 -36.89 -19.89 14.75
N ILE A 197 -37.64 -19.03 14.06
CA ILE A 197 -37.36 -17.59 13.97
C ILE A 197 -37.50 -16.91 15.34
N VAL A 198 -38.53 -17.25 16.12
CA VAL A 198 -38.75 -16.68 17.46
C VAL A 198 -37.70 -17.18 18.46
N LYS A 199 -37.23 -18.43 18.34
CA LYS A 199 -36.12 -18.96 19.14
C LYS A 199 -34.77 -18.33 18.77
N SER A 200 -34.52 -18.10 17.48
CA SER A 200 -33.31 -17.41 16.99
C SER A 200 -33.23 -15.96 17.46
N ALA A 201 -34.34 -15.21 17.40
CA ALA A 201 -34.39 -13.82 17.87
C ALA A 201 -34.04 -13.71 19.37
N LYS A 202 -34.58 -14.61 20.20
CA LYS A 202 -34.23 -14.67 21.63
C LYS A 202 -32.76 -14.99 21.89
N LYS A 203 -32.12 -15.79 21.01
CA LYS A 203 -30.68 -16.05 21.10
C LYS A 203 -29.87 -14.83 20.70
N ASP A 204 -30.29 -14.11 19.65
CA ASP A 204 -29.65 -12.87 19.20
C ASP A 204 -29.68 -11.79 20.30
N ASP A 205 -30.80 -11.67 21.03
CA ASP A 205 -30.91 -10.74 22.16
C ASP A 205 -29.99 -11.11 23.33
N ARG A 206 -29.86 -12.41 23.62
CA ARG A 206 -28.91 -12.90 24.62
C ARG A 206 -27.46 -12.66 24.21
N LEU A 207 -27.13 -12.87 22.93
CA LEU A 207 -25.81 -12.55 22.39
C LEU A 207 -25.50 -11.05 22.53
N ARG A 208 -26.48 -10.18 22.27
CA ARG A 208 -26.35 -8.72 22.51
C ARG A 208 -26.11 -8.40 23.97
N GLU A 209 -26.82 -9.05 24.88
CA GLU A 209 -26.65 -8.86 26.33
C GLU A 209 -25.26 -9.33 26.82
N CYS A 210 -24.75 -10.45 26.33
CA CYS A 210 -23.39 -10.90 26.64
C CYS A 210 -22.34 -9.88 26.18
N LEU A 211 -22.48 -9.33 24.97
CA LEU A 211 -21.57 -8.30 24.46
C LEU A 211 -21.70 -6.97 25.23
N ARG A 212 -22.92 -6.59 25.63
CA ARG A 212 -23.20 -5.41 26.45
C ARG A 212 -22.61 -5.52 27.85
N SER A 213 -22.84 -6.64 28.53
CA SER A 213 -22.29 -6.91 29.86
C SER A 213 -20.76 -6.98 29.83
N LEU A 214 -20.16 -7.53 28.76
CA LEU A 214 -18.71 -7.50 28.56
C LEU A 214 -18.17 -6.07 28.49
N LYS A 215 -18.83 -5.23 27.70
CA LYS A 215 -18.45 -3.84 27.51
C LYS A 215 -18.68 -2.99 28.77
N LEU A 216 -19.72 -3.31 29.55
CA LEU A 216 -20.06 -2.65 30.80
C LEU A 216 -19.09 -3.03 31.93
N ALA A 217 -18.73 -4.30 32.04
CA ALA A 217 -17.82 -4.81 33.08
C ALA A 217 -16.38 -4.29 32.94
N TYR A 218 -15.96 -3.96 31.71
CA TYR A 218 -14.61 -3.50 31.38
C TYR A 218 -14.62 -2.13 30.69
N LYS A 219 -15.50 -1.22 31.12
CA LYS A 219 -15.61 0.15 30.59
C LYS A 219 -14.28 0.91 30.55
N ASP A 220 -13.41 0.64 31.52
CA ASP A 220 -12.11 1.30 31.66
C ASP A 220 -11.01 0.66 30.79
N ASP A 221 -11.20 -0.59 30.35
CA ASP A 221 -10.25 -1.34 29.52
C ASP A 221 -10.87 -1.74 28.18
N ASN A 222 -11.22 -0.73 27.39
CA ASN A 222 -11.76 -0.91 26.03
C ASN A 222 -10.79 -1.68 25.12
N ALA A 223 -9.49 -1.62 25.37
CA ALA A 223 -8.48 -2.35 24.60
C ALA A 223 -8.62 -3.86 24.81
N ARG A 224 -8.81 -4.32 26.05
CA ARG A 224 -9.07 -5.73 26.36
C ARG A 224 -10.41 -6.21 25.79
N VAL A 225 -11.48 -5.41 25.88
CA VAL A 225 -12.78 -5.72 25.28
C VAL A 225 -12.68 -5.88 23.76
N ARG A 226 -11.95 -4.97 23.08
CA ARG A 226 -11.73 -5.06 21.63
C ARG A 226 -10.95 -6.32 21.24
N ARG A 227 -9.89 -6.67 21.99
CA ARG A 227 -9.13 -7.92 21.78
C ARG A 227 -10.00 -9.16 21.97
N ALA A 228 -10.90 -9.14 22.95
CA ALA A 228 -11.85 -10.21 23.18
C ALA A 228 -12.84 -10.37 22.00
N PHE A 229 -13.45 -9.27 21.55
CA PHE A 229 -14.38 -9.29 20.42
C PHE A 229 -13.72 -9.75 19.12
N GLN A 230 -12.47 -9.31 18.86
CA GLN A 230 -11.72 -9.76 17.70
C GLN A 230 -11.44 -11.28 17.76
N THR A 231 -11.08 -11.78 18.94
CA THR A 231 -10.80 -13.21 19.14
C THR A 231 -12.08 -14.05 18.97
N LEU A 232 -13.20 -13.60 19.56
CA LEU A 232 -14.53 -14.21 19.36
C LEU A 232 -14.93 -14.24 17.87
N LEU A 233 -14.69 -13.14 17.16
CA LEU A 233 -14.98 -13.03 15.73
C LEU A 233 -14.15 -14.00 14.89
N VAL A 234 -12.88 -14.24 15.26
CA VAL A 234 -12.04 -15.24 14.61
C VAL A 234 -12.60 -16.64 14.82
N TYR A 235 -13.00 -17.01 16.04
CA TYR A 235 -13.56 -18.34 16.29
C TYR A 235 -14.88 -18.57 15.55
N VAL A 236 -15.83 -17.63 15.66
CA VAL A 236 -17.12 -17.72 14.95
C VAL A 236 -16.90 -17.67 13.42
N GLY A 237 -15.98 -16.82 12.95
CA GLY A 237 -15.65 -16.67 11.54
C GLY A 237 -14.98 -17.91 10.94
N ASN A 238 -14.12 -18.58 11.69
CA ASN A 238 -13.47 -19.81 11.25
C ASN A 238 -14.49 -20.95 11.12
N VAL A 239 -15.41 -21.09 12.09
CA VAL A 239 -16.50 -22.08 12.02
C VAL A 239 -17.47 -21.78 10.88
N SER A 240 -17.80 -20.50 10.63
CA SER A 240 -18.68 -20.11 9.52
C SER A 240 -18.04 -20.35 8.14
N LYS A 241 -16.74 -20.11 7.99
CA LYS A 241 -16.02 -20.29 6.71
C LYS A 241 -15.69 -21.76 6.40
N SER A 242 -15.33 -22.52 7.42
CA SER A 242 -14.85 -23.89 7.27
C SER A 242 -15.52 -24.77 8.33
N PRO A 243 -16.84 -25.02 8.20
CA PRO A 243 -17.59 -25.73 9.22
C PRO A 243 -17.06 -27.14 9.43
N ASP A 244 -16.53 -27.81 8.40
CA ASP A 244 -16.12 -29.23 8.47
C ASP A 244 -14.77 -29.49 9.16
N GLU A 245 -13.97 -28.44 9.36
CA GLU A 245 -12.61 -28.61 9.86
C GLU A 245 -12.56 -28.74 11.39
N GLU A 246 -12.16 -29.91 11.90
CA GLU A 246 -12.18 -30.21 13.33
C GLU A 246 -11.30 -29.29 14.19
N LYS A 247 -10.22 -28.75 13.61
CA LYS A 247 -9.32 -27.83 14.31
C LYS A 247 -10.01 -26.52 14.71
N PHE A 248 -11.04 -26.11 13.96
CA PHE A 248 -11.84 -24.92 14.24
C PHE A 248 -13.06 -25.22 15.11
N ARG A 249 -13.44 -26.51 15.20
CA ARG A 249 -14.49 -26.98 16.11
C ARG A 249 -14.00 -27.18 17.54
N LYS A 250 -12.68 -27.15 17.82
CA LYS A 250 -12.12 -27.38 19.16
C LYS A 250 -11.30 -26.17 19.61
N ILE A 251 -11.65 -25.60 20.76
CA ILE A 251 -10.95 -24.48 21.39
C ILE A 251 -10.39 -24.95 22.73
N ARG A 252 -9.08 -24.79 22.94
CA ARG A 252 -8.44 -25.13 24.21
C ARG A 252 -8.58 -23.98 25.20
N LEU A 253 -9.26 -24.22 26.33
CA LEU A 253 -9.40 -23.24 27.41
C LEU A 253 -8.05 -22.96 28.08
N GLY A 254 -7.12 -23.91 28.13
CA GLY A 254 -5.78 -23.71 28.70
C GLY A 254 -4.82 -22.85 27.85
N ASN A 255 -5.22 -22.40 26.65
CA ASN A 255 -4.34 -21.58 25.83
C ASN A 255 -4.20 -20.16 26.43
N PRO A 256 -2.99 -19.68 26.74
CA PRO A 256 -2.81 -18.37 27.37
C PRO A 256 -3.38 -17.22 26.53
N LYS A 257 -3.30 -17.30 25.19
CA LYS A 257 -3.89 -16.28 24.30
C LYS A 257 -5.42 -16.27 24.38
N PHE A 258 -6.03 -17.44 24.56
CA PHE A 258 -7.48 -17.55 24.74
C PHE A 258 -7.90 -17.01 26.11
N GLN A 259 -7.17 -17.37 27.17
CA GLN A 259 -7.45 -16.92 28.54
C GLN A 259 -7.32 -15.40 28.70
N GLU A 260 -6.26 -14.81 28.18
CA GLU A 260 -6.03 -13.36 28.28
C GLU A 260 -7.14 -12.54 27.60
N SER A 261 -7.63 -13.04 26.45
CA SER A 261 -8.61 -12.33 25.62
C SER A 261 -10.06 -12.64 25.99
N VAL A 262 -10.47 -13.90 25.98
CA VAL A 262 -11.88 -14.33 26.08
C VAL A 262 -12.14 -15.15 27.35
N GLY A 263 -11.21 -16.04 27.73
CA GLY A 263 -11.40 -16.97 28.84
C GLY A 263 -11.48 -16.31 30.23
N SER A 264 -10.75 -15.22 30.43
CA SER A 264 -10.83 -14.41 31.66
C SER A 264 -12.10 -13.57 31.76
N LEU A 265 -12.88 -13.48 30.68
CA LEU A 265 -14.10 -12.69 30.64
C LEU A 265 -15.32 -13.61 30.68
N LYS A 266 -16.10 -13.53 31.77
CA LYS A 266 -17.28 -14.38 31.98
C LYS A 266 -18.26 -14.36 30.79
N GLY A 267 -18.52 -13.19 30.23
CA GLY A 267 -19.40 -13.03 29.06
C GLY A 267 -18.82 -13.57 27.74
N GLY A 268 -17.50 -13.78 27.66
CA GLY A 268 -16.84 -14.34 26.47
C GLY A 268 -17.11 -15.84 26.31
N ILE A 269 -17.05 -16.59 27.40
CA ILE A 269 -17.36 -18.03 27.41
C ILE A 269 -18.86 -18.24 27.20
N GLU A 270 -19.70 -17.47 27.88
CA GLU A 270 -21.16 -17.51 27.73
C GLU A 270 -21.59 -17.20 26.27
N PHE A 271 -20.91 -16.25 25.62
CA PHE A 271 -21.14 -15.96 24.20
C PHE A 271 -20.83 -17.16 23.31
N LEU A 272 -19.72 -17.87 23.54
CA LEU A 272 -19.37 -19.08 22.78
C LEU A 272 -20.40 -20.20 23.02
N GLU A 273 -20.86 -20.37 24.26
CA GLU A 273 -21.91 -21.34 24.58
C GLU A 273 -23.23 -21.02 23.85
N LEU A 274 -23.61 -19.74 23.79
CA LEU A 274 -24.79 -19.30 23.04
C LEU A 274 -24.63 -19.48 21.52
N CYS A 275 -23.42 -19.36 20.99
CA CYS A 275 -23.13 -19.66 19.58
C CYS A 275 -23.18 -21.16 19.24
N GLY A 276 -23.15 -22.04 20.25
CA GLY A 276 -23.23 -23.49 20.08
C GLY A 276 -21.98 -24.27 20.44
N PHE A 277 -20.99 -23.65 21.09
CA PHE A 277 -19.86 -24.38 21.67
C PHE A 277 -20.27 -25.04 22.99
N GLU A 278 -19.97 -26.31 23.16
CA GLU A 278 -20.25 -27.07 24.38
C GLU A 278 -18.94 -27.35 25.12
N ARG A 279 -18.97 -27.34 26.46
CA ARG A 279 -17.82 -27.75 27.27
C ARG A 279 -17.69 -29.27 27.21
N SER A 280 -16.51 -29.76 26.82
CA SER A 280 -16.21 -31.19 26.81
C SER A 280 -15.88 -31.70 28.22
N GLU A 281 -15.79 -33.04 28.39
CA GLU A 281 -15.77 -33.83 29.64
C GLU A 281 -14.62 -33.57 30.64
N GLY A 282 -13.95 -32.42 30.58
CA GLY A 282 -12.98 -31.96 31.58
C GLY A 282 -13.02 -30.47 31.88
N ASN A 283 -13.97 -29.70 31.32
CA ASN A 283 -13.96 -28.23 31.35
C ASN A 283 -12.66 -27.59 30.81
N GLU A 284 -11.85 -28.33 30.04
CA GLU A 284 -10.59 -27.85 29.46
C GLU A 284 -10.72 -27.49 27.97
N LEU A 285 -11.76 -27.98 27.30
CA LEU A 285 -11.98 -27.81 25.87
C LEU A 285 -13.41 -27.38 25.59
N LEU A 286 -13.58 -26.37 24.74
CA LEU A 286 -14.87 -26.01 24.11
C LEU A 286 -14.92 -26.68 22.74
N VAL A 287 -15.94 -27.49 22.51
CA VAL A 287 -16.14 -28.25 21.27
C VAL A 287 -17.43 -27.80 20.61
N PHE A 288 -17.40 -27.56 19.31
CA PHE A 288 -18.57 -27.24 18.50
C PHE A 288 -19.13 -28.54 17.88
N PRO A 289 -20.32 -29.02 18.29
CA PRO A 289 -20.91 -30.24 17.75
C PRO A 289 -21.25 -30.12 16.26
N ARG A 290 -21.00 -31.19 15.50
CA ARG A 290 -21.28 -31.23 14.05
C ARG A 290 -22.77 -31.06 13.72
N ASP A 291 -23.64 -31.56 14.59
CA ASP A 291 -25.10 -31.59 14.38
C ASP A 291 -25.81 -30.25 14.69
N LYS A 292 -25.13 -29.29 15.33
CA LYS A 292 -25.74 -28.04 15.83
C LYS A 292 -25.23 -26.77 15.12
N VAL A 293 -24.73 -26.89 13.90
CA VAL A 293 -24.24 -25.72 13.13
C VAL A 293 -25.41 -24.89 12.61
N ASP A 294 -25.78 -23.84 13.33
CA ASP A 294 -26.73 -22.83 12.86
C ASP A 294 -25.97 -21.68 12.15
N MET A 295 -25.89 -21.77 10.81
CA MET A 295 -25.21 -20.75 10.01
C MET A 295 -25.86 -19.36 10.12
N GLN A 296 -27.18 -19.29 10.34
CA GLN A 296 -27.87 -17.99 10.49
C GLN A 296 -27.46 -17.33 11.79
N LEU A 297 -27.45 -18.09 12.89
CA LEU A 297 -27.00 -17.62 14.20
C LEU A 297 -25.53 -17.20 14.19
N LEU A 298 -24.64 -17.97 13.56
CA LEU A 298 -23.22 -17.62 13.44
C LEU A 298 -23.00 -16.34 12.64
N ASN A 299 -23.75 -16.14 11.55
CA ASN A 299 -23.67 -14.93 10.74
C ASN A 299 -24.25 -13.70 11.47
N SER A 300 -25.35 -13.88 12.21
CA SER A 300 -25.90 -12.86 13.11
C SER A 300 -24.90 -12.49 14.20
N ALA A 301 -24.34 -13.48 14.91
CA ALA A 301 -23.34 -13.31 15.95
C ALA A 301 -22.08 -12.59 15.43
N GLY A 302 -21.57 -12.98 14.26
CA GLY A 302 -20.44 -12.32 13.61
C GLY A 302 -20.73 -10.87 13.23
N SER A 303 -21.96 -10.58 12.78
CA SER A 303 -22.40 -9.22 12.46
C SER A 303 -22.56 -8.36 13.72
N LEU A 304 -23.10 -8.93 14.81
CA LEU A 304 -23.20 -8.28 16.12
C LEU A 304 -21.83 -7.97 16.70
N LEU A 305 -20.86 -8.89 16.62
CA LEU A 305 -19.47 -8.65 17.04
C LEU A 305 -18.82 -7.51 16.26
N LYS A 306 -18.97 -7.48 14.93
CA LYS A 306 -18.48 -6.38 14.09
C LYS A 306 -19.14 -5.05 14.47
N SER A 307 -20.45 -5.06 14.68
CA SER A 307 -21.20 -3.89 15.13
C SER A 307 -20.71 -3.40 16.51
N ALA A 308 -20.45 -4.32 17.44
CA ALA A 308 -19.94 -4.00 18.77
C ALA A 308 -18.53 -3.40 18.76
N MET A 309 -17.68 -3.81 17.81
CA MET A 309 -16.34 -3.26 17.60
C MET A 309 -16.38 -1.88 16.96
N THR A 310 -17.22 -1.68 15.94
CA THR A 310 -17.30 -0.43 15.19
C THR A 310 -18.10 0.64 15.94
N ASN A 311 -19.13 0.26 16.71
CA ASN A 311 -20.01 1.18 17.40
C ASN A 311 -19.60 1.39 18.88
N PRO A 312 -19.17 2.61 19.26
CA PRO A 312 -18.87 2.96 20.66
C PRO A 312 -20.08 2.80 21.60
N PHE A 313 -21.30 2.96 21.11
CA PHE A 313 -22.54 2.92 21.88
C PHE A 313 -23.31 1.60 21.79
N PHE A 314 -22.66 0.53 21.29
CA PHE A 314 -23.30 -0.79 21.17
C PHE A 314 -23.99 -1.22 22.48
N GLY A 315 -25.31 -1.43 22.41
CA GLY A 315 -26.15 -1.85 23.54
C GLY A 315 -26.65 -0.74 24.47
N LEU A 316 -26.22 0.53 24.32
CA LEU A 316 -26.60 1.62 25.23
C LEU A 316 -28.03 2.16 25.00
N LEU A 317 -28.61 1.91 23.82
CA LEU A 317 -29.87 2.54 23.37
C LEU A 317 -31.10 1.62 23.38
N GLU A 318 -30.99 0.40 23.90
CA GLU A 318 -32.05 -0.61 23.78
C GLU A 318 -32.93 -0.71 25.06
N LYS A 319 -33.17 0.43 25.72
CA LYS A 319 -34.20 0.55 26.78
C LYS A 319 -35.31 1.50 26.36
N VAL A 320 -35.88 1.34 25.16
CA VAL A 320 -37.17 1.96 24.82
C VAL A 320 -37.91 1.05 23.85
N LYS A 321 -38.63 0.06 24.38
CA LYS A 321 -39.86 -0.55 23.82
C LYS A 321 -40.28 -1.73 24.69
N GLU A 322 -40.70 -1.43 25.91
CA GLU A 322 -41.74 -2.19 26.61
C GLU A 322 -42.69 -1.13 27.15
N ASP A 323 -43.74 -0.88 26.38
CA ASP A 323 -45.13 -0.58 26.76
C ASP A 323 -45.94 -0.28 25.49
#